data_AF-A0ABD7HFN3-F1
#
_entry.id   AF-A0ABD7HFN3-F1
#
_cell.length_a   1.000
_cell.length_b   1.000
_cell.length_c   1.000
_cell.angle_alpha   90.00
_cell.angle_beta   90.00
_cell.angle_gamma   90.00
#
_symmetry.space_group_name_H-M   'P 1'
#
loop_
_entity.id
_entity.type
_entity.pdbx_description
1 polymer ?
#
loop_
_entity_poly.entity_id
_entity_poly.type
_entity_poly.pdbx_seq_one_letter_code
_entity_poly.pdbx_strand_id
1 'polypeptide(L)'
;MPVRLPDPPPPAAQLREIGIRDDEYRTITPEEVWWCVHRTEGEYVLAWNEFRQHGPHLRFDPQPPPAGQHDGVGIWYGAHTPTIALAEAFQGDRTIDRRRGQPYLTGLRFTRPLHLI
;
A
#
# COMPACT_ATOMS: atom_id res chain seq x y z
N MET A 1 17.11 -1.18 -10.06
CA MET A 1 16.58 -2.55 -10.23
C MET A 1 15.11 -2.41 -10.58
N PRO A 2 14.60 -3.02 -11.66
CA PRO A 2 13.17 -2.98 -11.95
C PRO A 2 12.40 -3.62 -10.78
N VAL A 3 11.30 -3.01 -10.36
CA VAL A 3 10.40 -3.60 -9.37
C VAL A 3 9.83 -4.86 -10.00
N ARG A 4 10.23 -6.03 -9.46
CA ARG A 4 9.60 -7.30 -9.82
C ARG A 4 8.20 -7.28 -9.24
N LEU A 5 7.20 -7.12 -10.11
CA LEU A 5 5.82 -7.34 -9.72
C LEU A 5 5.66 -8.82 -9.33
N PRO A 6 4.85 -9.14 -8.31
CA PRO A 6 4.50 -10.50 -7.96
C PRO A 6 3.79 -11.15 -9.14
N ASP A 7 3.96 -12.46 -9.26
CA ASP A 7 3.19 -13.25 -10.21
C ASP A 7 1.70 -13.09 -9.88
N PRO A 8 0.81 -13.10 -10.89
CA PRO A 8 -0.63 -13.02 -10.64
C PRO A 8 -1.06 -14.14 -9.68
N PRO A 9 -2.05 -13.89 -8.81
CA PRO A 9 -2.51 -14.90 -7.88
C PRO A 9 -3.01 -16.14 -8.65
N PRO A 10 -2.85 -17.35 -8.08
CA PRO A 10 -3.42 -18.57 -8.64
C PRO A 10 -4.93 -18.44 -8.88
N PRO A 11 -5.50 -19.19 -9.84
CA PRO A 11 -6.95 -19.22 -10.05
C PRO A 11 -7.70 -19.59 -8.76
N ALA A 12 -8.87 -18.99 -8.55
CA ALA A 12 -9.69 -19.24 -7.35
C ALA A 12 -9.96 -20.74 -7.09
N ALA A 13 -10.08 -21.56 -8.14
CA ALA A 13 -10.23 -23.01 -8.02
C ALA A 13 -9.05 -23.66 -7.30
N GLN A 14 -7.82 -23.27 -7.63
CA GLN A 14 -6.60 -23.79 -7.00
C GLN A 14 -6.48 -23.32 -5.54
N LEU A 15 -6.83 -22.07 -5.26
CA LEU A 15 -6.90 -21.56 -3.88
C LEU A 15 -7.91 -22.36 -3.05
N ARG A 16 -9.05 -22.74 -3.65
CA ARG A 16 -10.07 -23.56 -2.98
C ARG A 16 -9.60 -24.98 -2.70
N GLU A 17 -8.81 -25.58 -3.58
CA GLU A 17 -8.22 -26.91 -3.39
C GLU A 17 -7.29 -26.96 -2.17
N ILE A 18 -6.57 -25.88 -1.89
CA ILE A 18 -5.70 -25.75 -0.70
C ILE A 18 -6.42 -25.23 0.55
N GLY A 19 -7.75 -25.10 0.49
CA GLY A 19 -8.58 -24.78 1.64
C GLY A 19 -9.00 -23.32 1.77
N ILE A 20 -8.48 -22.40 0.95
CA ILE A 20 -8.82 -20.97 1.03
C ILE A 20 -10.28 -20.75 0.59
N ARG A 21 -11.03 -19.98 1.37
CA ARG A 21 -12.45 -19.67 1.15
C ARG A 21 -12.71 -18.17 0.96
N ASP A 22 -13.90 -17.85 0.44
CA ASP A 22 -14.28 -16.47 0.11
C ASP A 22 -14.48 -15.58 1.37
N ASP A 23 -14.62 -16.19 2.55
CA ASP A 23 -14.75 -15.52 3.85
C ASP A 23 -13.42 -15.33 4.60
N GLU A 24 -12.30 -15.74 3.99
CA GLU A 24 -10.97 -15.50 4.53
C GLU A 24 -10.49 -14.08 4.18
N TYR A 25 -10.82 -13.13 5.05
CA TYR A 25 -10.32 -11.76 5.00
C TYR A 25 -9.81 -11.31 6.36
N ARG A 26 -8.91 -10.34 6.34
CA ARG A 26 -8.57 -9.59 7.55
C ARG A 26 -9.56 -8.44 7.72
N THR A 27 -10.25 -8.42 8.86
CA THR A 27 -10.98 -7.23 9.29
C THR A 27 -10.03 -6.27 10.03
N ILE A 28 -10.04 -5.03 9.59
CA ILE A 28 -9.46 -3.90 10.32
C ILE A 28 -10.59 -3.17 11.01
N THR A 29 -10.48 -3.04 12.32
CA THR A 29 -11.47 -2.35 13.15
C THR A 29 -11.15 -0.86 13.27
N PRO A 30 -12.15 0.04 13.46
CA PRO A 30 -11.92 1.47 13.68
C PRO A 30 -11.01 1.81 14.88
N GLU A 31 -10.87 0.89 15.84
CA GLU A 31 -10.05 1.04 17.04
C GLU A 31 -8.53 0.93 16.72
N GLU A 32 -8.18 0.20 15.66
CA GLU A 32 -6.80 0.01 15.21
C GLU A 32 -6.20 1.30 14.62
N VAL A 33 -4.95 1.58 14.99
CA VAL A 33 -4.17 2.68 14.41
C VAL A 33 -3.29 2.14 13.30
N TRP A 34 -3.36 2.79 12.14
CA TRP A 34 -2.57 2.49 10.97
C TRP A 34 -1.64 3.65 10.63
N TRP A 35 -0.56 3.34 9.94
CA TRP A 35 0.55 4.26 9.73
C TRP A 35 0.91 4.34 8.25
N CYS A 36 1.02 5.54 7.72
CA CYS A 36 1.55 5.79 6.38
C CYS A 36 2.72 6.78 6.45
N VAL A 37 3.72 6.54 5.60
CA VAL A 37 4.76 7.54 5.32
C VAL A 37 4.41 8.20 4.01
N HIS A 38 4.32 9.52 4.02
CA HIS A 38 4.07 10.32 2.81
C HIS A 38 5.04 11.49 2.75
N ARG A 39 5.29 11.98 1.53
CA ARG A 39 6.10 13.18 1.30
C ARG A 39 5.19 14.40 1.29
N THR A 40 5.71 15.55 1.69
CA THR A 40 5.02 16.83 1.52
C THR A 40 5.70 17.75 0.51
N GLU A 41 6.85 17.34 -0.04
CA GLU A 41 7.56 18.04 -1.10
C GLU A 41 7.97 17.07 -2.22
N GLY A 42 7.94 17.56 -3.47
CA GLY A 42 8.30 16.80 -4.67
C GLY A 42 7.26 16.93 -5.80
N GLU A 43 7.54 16.28 -6.93
CA GLU A 43 6.73 16.36 -8.15
C GLU A 43 5.41 15.56 -8.05
N TYR A 44 5.39 14.50 -7.25
CA TYR A 44 4.26 13.57 -7.12
C TYR A 44 3.77 13.48 -5.67
N VAL A 45 3.60 14.64 -5.02
CA VAL A 45 3.07 14.72 -3.66
C VAL A 45 1.57 14.42 -3.68
N LEU A 46 1.15 13.53 -2.79
CA LEU A 46 -0.25 13.21 -2.52
C LEU A 46 -0.51 13.43 -1.04
N ALA A 47 -1.74 13.84 -0.70
CA ALA A 47 -2.13 13.90 0.69
C ALA A 47 -2.11 12.49 1.32
N TRP A 48 -1.92 12.40 2.64
CA TRP A 48 -1.83 11.12 3.36
C TRP A 48 -3.07 10.23 3.21
N ASN A 49 -4.22 10.83 2.92
CA ASN A 49 -5.53 10.22 2.71
C ASN A 49 -5.95 10.14 1.24
N GLU A 50 -5.08 10.53 0.31
CA GLU A 50 -5.34 10.41 -1.12
C GLU A 50 -4.85 9.08 -1.67
N PHE A 51 -5.57 8.58 -2.67
CA PHE A 51 -5.21 7.35 -3.37
C PHE A 51 -4.37 7.68 -4.62
N ARG A 52 -3.23 7.02 -4.76
CA ARG A 52 -2.40 7.14 -5.98
C ARG A 52 -3.07 6.38 -7.12
N GLN A 53 -3.33 7.08 -8.22
CA GLN A 53 -3.92 6.49 -9.43
C GLN A 53 -2.92 6.29 -10.58
N HIS A 54 -1.68 6.78 -10.45
CA HIS A 54 -0.64 6.59 -11.47
C HIS A 54 0.30 5.44 -11.11
N GLY A 55 0.36 4.35 -11.86
CA GLY A 55 1.20 3.16 -11.63
C GLY A 55 0.98 2.07 -12.69
N PRO A 56 1.44 0.82 -12.51
CA PRO A 56 2.03 0.25 -11.29
C PRO A 56 3.48 0.68 -11.06
N HIS A 57 3.81 1.04 -9.81
CA HIS A 57 5.17 1.37 -9.34
C HIS A 57 5.64 0.51 -8.17
N LEU A 58 4.71 -0.02 -7.38
CA LEU A 58 5.01 -0.77 -6.16
C LEU A 58 4.58 -2.23 -6.29
N ARG A 59 5.15 -3.07 -5.41
CA ARG A 59 5.02 -4.53 -5.50
C ARG A 59 3.57 -5.02 -5.51
N PHE A 60 2.63 -4.39 -4.82
CA PHE A 60 1.25 -4.89 -4.75
C PHE A 60 0.26 -3.98 -5.48
N ASP A 61 0.73 -3.28 -6.52
CA ASP A 61 -0.16 -2.48 -7.35
C ASP A 61 -1.01 -3.40 -8.24
N PRO A 62 -2.35 -3.42 -8.08
CA PRO A 62 -3.24 -4.17 -8.96
C PRO A 62 -3.44 -3.48 -10.32
N GLN A 63 -2.84 -2.30 -10.53
CA GLN A 63 -2.93 -1.53 -11.76
C GLN A 63 -2.25 -2.31 -12.90
N PRO A 64 -2.89 -2.45 -14.08
CA PRO A 64 -2.32 -3.21 -15.18
C PRO A 64 -1.10 -2.49 -15.77
N PRO A 65 -0.02 -3.22 -16.16
CA PRO A 65 1.08 -2.62 -16.90
C PRO A 65 0.62 -2.17 -18.30
N PRO A 66 1.27 -1.16 -18.92
CA PRO A 66 2.43 -0.40 -18.43
C PRO A 66 2.05 0.68 -17.40
N ALA A 67 3.06 1.30 -16.78
CA ALA A 67 2.82 2.40 -15.85
C ALA A 67 2.13 3.59 -16.53
N GLY A 68 1.01 4.04 -15.97
CA GLY A 68 0.24 5.18 -16.47
C GLY A 68 -0.84 5.62 -15.48
N GLN A 69 -1.68 6.55 -15.93
CA GLN A 69 -2.83 7.02 -15.15
C GLN A 69 -3.98 6.00 -15.26
N HIS A 70 -4.51 5.56 -14.11
CA HIS A 70 -5.64 4.64 -14.02
C HIS A 70 -6.76 5.25 -13.18
N ASP A 71 -7.62 6.02 -13.84
CA ASP A 71 -8.73 6.71 -13.18
C ASP A 71 -9.66 5.72 -12.48
N GLY A 72 -9.96 5.98 -11.21
CA GLY A 72 -10.80 5.12 -10.37
C GLY A 72 -10.09 3.89 -9.79
N VAL A 73 -8.84 3.60 -10.17
CA VAL A 73 -8.02 2.53 -9.58
C VAL A 73 -6.99 3.16 -8.64
N GLY A 74 -7.48 3.56 -7.46
CA GLY A 74 -6.68 4.26 -6.45
C GLY A 74 -6.00 3.31 -5.47
N ILE A 75 -4.70 3.51 -5.23
CA ILE A 75 -3.88 2.69 -4.34
C ILE A 75 -3.45 3.49 -3.10
N TRP A 76 -3.56 2.88 -1.93
CA TRP A 76 -3.09 3.42 -0.67
C TRP A 76 -2.23 2.38 0.05
N TYR A 77 -1.07 2.79 0.56
CA TYR A 77 -0.16 1.93 1.31
C TYR A 77 -0.03 2.43 2.75
N GLY A 78 -0.26 1.51 3.69
CA GLY A 78 -0.02 1.74 5.10
C GLY A 78 0.26 0.44 5.84
N ALA A 79 0.67 0.57 7.10
CA ALA A 79 1.05 -0.55 7.95
C ALA A 79 0.42 -0.46 9.34
N HIS A 80 0.28 -1.62 9.99
CA HIS A 80 -0.29 -1.73 11.34
C HIS A 80 0.66 -1.24 12.45
N THR A 81 1.94 -1.04 12.16
CA THR A 81 2.91 -0.43 13.09
C THR A 81 3.73 0.67 12.41
N PRO A 82 4.22 1.66 13.16
CA PRO A 82 5.08 2.70 12.61
C PRO A 82 6.40 2.13 12.09
N THR A 83 6.95 1.11 12.75
CA THR A 83 8.21 0.47 12.33
C THR A 83 8.09 -0.18 10.96
N ILE A 84 6.98 -0.86 10.67
CA ILE A 84 6.77 -1.47 9.35
C ILE A 84 6.56 -0.38 8.29
N ALA A 85 5.79 0.68 8.60
CA ALA A 85 5.61 1.79 7.68
C ALA A 85 6.95 2.44 7.30
N LEU A 86 7.83 2.68 8.28
CA LEU A 86 9.18 3.20 8.04
C LEU A 86 10.05 2.20 7.26
N ALA A 87 10.04 0.92 7.65
CA ALA A 87 10.83 -0.10 6.98
C ALA A 87 10.47 -0.20 5.49
N GLU A 88 9.19 -0.23 5.16
CA GLU A 88 8.70 -0.30 3.78
C GLU A 88 9.02 0.98 2.99
N ALA A 89 8.82 2.16 3.58
CA ALA A 89 9.04 3.44 2.90
C ALA A 89 10.52 3.71 2.58
N PHE A 90 11.43 3.26 3.45
CA PHE A 90 12.88 3.48 3.32
C PHE A 90 13.66 2.22 2.93
N GLN A 91 12.98 1.14 2.49
CA GLN A 91 13.63 -0.14 2.19
C GLN A 91 14.71 -0.06 1.10
N GLY A 92 14.55 0.85 0.14
CA GLY A 92 15.47 1.01 -0.98
C GLY A 92 16.83 1.58 -0.55
N ASP A 93 16.80 2.70 0.17
CA ASP A 93 18.01 3.42 0.59
C ASP A 93 18.55 2.91 1.95
N ARG A 94 17.75 2.12 2.69
CA ARG A 94 18.04 1.61 4.03
C ARG A 94 18.46 2.68 5.05
N THR A 95 18.10 3.93 4.78
CA THR A 95 18.40 5.10 5.61
C THR A 95 17.17 5.99 5.69
N ILE A 96 16.83 6.46 6.89
CA ILE A 96 15.74 7.41 7.09
C ILE A 96 16.28 8.83 6.92
N ASP A 97 16.23 9.35 5.69
CA ASP A 97 16.48 10.76 5.41
C ASP A 97 15.24 11.59 5.76
N ARG A 98 15.36 12.45 6.77
CA ARG A 98 14.26 13.28 7.29
C ARG A 98 14.08 14.59 6.54
N ARG A 99 14.91 14.89 5.54
CA ARG A 99 14.90 16.14 4.77
C ARG A 99 14.44 15.92 3.35
N ARG A 100 14.91 14.86 2.69
CA ARG A 100 14.60 14.60 1.28
C ARG A 100 13.10 14.35 1.09
N GLY A 101 12.41 15.29 0.44
CA GLY A 101 10.95 15.24 0.20
C GLY A 101 10.09 15.52 1.44
N GLN A 102 10.70 16.00 2.53
CA GLN A 102 10.06 16.27 3.84
C GLN A 102 9.07 15.16 4.23
N PRO A 103 9.54 13.93 4.51
CA PRO A 103 8.65 12.82 4.80
C PRO A 103 8.02 12.97 6.19
N TYR A 104 6.73 12.70 6.27
CA TYR A 104 5.96 12.62 7.51
C TYR A 104 5.46 11.20 7.74
N LEU A 105 5.45 10.80 9.00
CA LEU A 105 4.81 9.58 9.47
C LEU A 105 3.46 9.98 10.08
N THR A 106 2.37 9.52 9.47
CA THR A 106 1.01 9.86 9.87
C THR A 106 0.32 8.63 10.43
N GLY A 107 -0.19 8.75 11.66
CA GLY A 107 -1.05 7.75 12.29
C GLY A 107 -2.52 8.10 12.08
N LEU A 108 -3.34 7.12 11.72
CA LEU A 108 -4.76 7.31 11.42
C LEU A 108 -5.61 6.13 11.91
N ARG A 109 -6.91 6.38 12.01
CA ARG A 109 -7.94 5.35 12.23
C ARG A 109 -8.96 5.42 11.11
N PHE A 110 -9.50 4.27 10.73
CA PHE A 110 -10.58 4.23 9.75
C PHE A 110 -11.91 4.58 10.43
N THR A 111 -12.82 5.19 9.68
CA THR A 111 -14.16 5.58 10.18
C THR A 111 -15.17 4.44 10.14
N ARG A 112 -14.77 3.29 9.58
CA ARG A 112 -15.58 2.08 9.43
C ARG A 112 -14.65 0.86 9.35
N PRO A 113 -15.16 -0.36 9.65
CA PRO A 113 -14.41 -1.57 9.40
C PRO A 113 -13.99 -1.69 7.93
N LEU A 114 -12.77 -2.18 7.70
CA LEU A 114 -12.27 -2.56 6.38
C LEU A 114 -12.07 -4.07 6.31
N HIS A 115 -12.37 -4.66 5.17
CA HIS A 115 -12.10 -6.08 4.88
C HIS A 115 -11.03 -6.13 3.80
N LEU A 116 -9.87 -6.69 4.13
CA LEU A 116 -8.74 -6.84 3.22
C LEU A 116 -8.56 -8.33 2.86
N ILE A 117 -8.30 -8.59 1.58
CA ILE A 117 -7.99 -9.90 1.00
C ILE A 117 -6.48 -10.08 0.84
#